data_AF-A0AAV6L0U8-F1
#
_entry.id   AF-A0AAV6L0U8-F1
#
_cell.length_a   1.000
_cell.length_b   1.000
_cell.length_c   1.000
_cell.angle_alpha   90.00
_cell.angle_beta   90.00
_cell.angle_gamma   90.00
#
_symmetry.space_group_name_H-M   'P 1'
#
loop_
_entity.id
_entity.type
_entity.pdbx_description
1 polymer ?
#
loop_
_entity_poly.entity_id
_entity_poly.type
_entity_poly.pdbx_seq_one_letter_code
_entity_poly.pdbx_strand_id
1 'polypeptide(L)'
;MCVVNFKDANVYVLDSLPSLSKPKVQNEKVLRVLQYLDDVIQHLGNNGCVMKAYKLPIKRLKWLPVQEPGSDDCGVHTAKYFDFEQFNEQEAAKV
;
A
#
# COMPACT_ATOMS: atom_id res chain seq x y z
N MET A 1 -6.29 0.48 -1.72
CA MET A 1 -5.34 -0.57 -2.20
C MET A 1 -4.04 -0.49 -1.39
N CYS A 2 -3.27 -1.57 -1.27
CA CYS A 2 -1.92 -1.54 -0.72
C CYS A 2 -0.91 -2.06 -1.73
N VAL A 3 0.28 -1.47 -1.76
CA VAL A 3 1.37 -1.84 -2.67
C VAL A 3 2.58 -2.22 -1.84
N VAL A 4 3.04 -3.46 -1.99
CA VAL A 4 4.24 -3.96 -1.31
C VAL A 4 5.42 -3.77 -2.26
N ASN A 5 6.29 -2.81 -1.97
CA ASN A 5 7.51 -2.59 -2.75
C ASN A 5 8.69 -3.23 -2.00
N PHE A 6 9.07 -4.43 -2.43
CA PHE A 6 10.20 -5.16 -1.87
C PHE A 6 11.56 -4.56 -2.24
N LYS A 7 11.66 -3.81 -3.35
CA LYS A 7 12.91 -3.17 -3.78
C LYS A 7 13.33 -2.07 -2.80
N ASP A 8 12.37 -1.23 -2.41
CA ASP A 8 12.61 -0.10 -1.50
C ASP A 8 12.23 -0.42 -0.05
N ALA A 9 11.81 -1.66 0.23
CA ALA A 9 11.39 -2.16 1.54
C ALA A 9 10.32 -1.28 2.21
N ASN A 10 9.24 -0.97 1.50
CA ASN A 10 8.11 -0.20 2.04
C ASN A 10 6.76 -0.78 1.58
N VAL A 11 5.71 -0.47 2.34
CA VAL A 11 4.32 -0.71 1.94
C VAL A 11 3.61 0.62 1.78
N TYR A 12 3.00 0.86 0.63
CA TYR A 12 2.23 2.07 0.37
C TYR A 12 0.74 1.80 0.49
N VAL A 13 0.03 2.72 1.14
CA VAL A 13 -1.44 2.71 1.21
C VAL A 13 -1.98 3.75 0.24
N LEU A 14 -2.70 3.26 -0.79
CA LEU A 14 -3.47 4.09 -1.71
C LEU A 14 -4.91 4.14 -1.20
N ASP A 15 -5.24 5.24 -0.57
CA ASP A 15 -6.55 5.51 0.00
C ASP A 15 -7.03 6.88 -0.47
N SER A 16 -7.99 6.88 -1.39
CA SER A 16 -8.63 8.08 -1.92
C SER A 16 -9.64 8.70 -0.94
N LEU A 17 -9.98 8.03 0.18
CA LEU A 17 -10.87 8.52 1.23
C LEU A 17 -10.23 8.39 2.64
N PRO A 18 -9.08 9.04 2.88
CA PRO A 18 -8.33 8.89 4.13
C PRO A 18 -9.08 9.38 5.37
N SER A 19 -10.12 10.20 5.21
CA SER A 19 -10.97 10.70 6.29
C SER A 19 -11.93 9.65 6.85
N LEU A 20 -12.25 8.60 6.10
CA LEU A 20 -13.28 7.62 6.50
C LEU A 20 -12.78 6.58 7.50
N SER A 21 -11.49 6.49 7.77
CA SER A 21 -10.99 5.55 8.77
C SER A 21 -9.76 6.09 9.49
N LYS A 22 -9.73 5.87 10.80
CA LYS A 22 -8.58 6.25 11.63
C LYS A 22 -7.33 5.51 11.12
N PRO A 23 -6.18 6.20 10.98
CA PRO A 23 -4.94 5.60 10.48
C PRO A 23 -4.53 4.31 11.21
N LYS A 24 -4.75 4.24 12.53
CA LYS A 24 -4.46 3.06 13.35
C LYS A 24 -5.25 1.82 12.89
N VAL A 25 -6.56 1.96 12.71
CA VAL A 25 -7.45 0.85 12.31
C VAL A 25 -7.11 0.36 10.91
N GLN A 26 -6.79 1.29 10.00
CA GLN A 26 -6.35 0.91 8.67
C GLN A 26 -5.00 0.18 8.71
N ASN A 27 -4.03 0.66 9.50
CA ASN A 27 -2.75 -0.02 9.63
C ASN A 27 -2.92 -1.44 10.18
N GLU A 28 -3.80 -1.64 11.15
CA GLU A 28 -4.13 -2.99 11.65
C GLU A 28 -4.71 -3.90 10.55
N LYS A 29 -5.59 -3.36 9.69
CA LYS A 29 -6.11 -4.11 8.53
C LYS A 29 -5.01 -4.45 7.53
N VAL A 30 -4.14 -3.49 7.21
CA VAL A 30 -2.99 -3.71 6.30
C VAL A 30 -2.06 -4.77 6.87
N LEU A 31 -1.71 -4.68 8.15
CA LEU A 31 -0.83 -5.65 8.81
C LEU A 31 -1.39 -7.08 8.75
N ARG A 32 -2.70 -7.28 8.95
CA ARG A 32 -3.32 -8.61 8.81
C ARG A 32 -3.18 -9.16 7.38
N VAL A 33 -3.37 -8.33 6.37
CA VAL A 33 -3.20 -8.74 4.96
C VAL A 33 -1.74 -9.09 4.68
N LEU A 34 -0.78 -8.33 5.20
CA LEU A 34 0.65 -8.59 5.00
C LEU A 34 1.11 -9.86 5.73
N GLN A 35 0.58 -10.14 6.92
CA GLN A 35 0.83 -11.40 7.63
C GLN A 35 0.33 -12.59 6.82
N TYR A 36 -0.89 -12.51 6.29
CA TYR A 36 -1.43 -13.54 5.41
C TYR A 36 -0.58 -13.74 4.15
N LEU A 37 -0.10 -12.65 3.54
CA LEU A 37 0.82 -12.72 2.39
C LEU A 37 2.11 -13.47 2.75
N ASP A 38 2.72 -13.14 3.90
CA ASP A 38 3.94 -13.81 4.37
C ASP A 38 3.71 -15.30 4.65
N ASP A 39 2.54 -15.67 5.18
CA ASP A 39 2.16 -17.06 5.37
C ASP A 39 2.01 -17.78 4.03
N VAL A 40 1.34 -17.18 3.05
CA VAL A 40 1.18 -17.76 1.70
C VAL A 40 2.54 -17.96 1.02
N ILE A 41 3.44 -16.98 1.10
CA ILE A 41 4.79 -17.08 0.52
C ILE A 41 5.58 -18.24 1.14
N GLN A 42 5.48 -18.42 2.46
CA GLN A 42 6.10 -19.54 3.17
C GLN A 42 5.53 -20.89 2.71
N HIS A 43 4.20 -21.00 2.58
CA HIS A 43 3.54 -22.23 2.11
C HIS A 43 3.91 -22.60 0.67
N LEU A 44 4.18 -21.61 -0.19
CA LEU A 44 4.59 -21.83 -1.58
C LEU A 44 6.07 -22.26 -1.72
N GLY A 45 6.76 -22.53 -0.60
CA GLY A 45 8.12 -23.10 -0.59
C GLY A 45 9.22 -22.10 -0.90
N ASN A 46 8.91 -20.80 -0.93
CA ASN A 46 9.88 -19.76 -1.25
C ASN A 46 10.63 -19.32 0.03
N ASN A 47 11.43 -20.23 0.59
CA ASN A 47 12.24 -20.02 1.81
C ASN A 47 13.32 -18.94 1.67
N GLY A 48 13.50 -18.38 0.46
CA GLY A 48 14.47 -17.32 0.16
C GLY A 48 14.00 -15.89 0.48
N CYS A 49 12.73 -15.67 0.81
CA CYS A 49 12.26 -14.33 1.18
C CYS A 49 12.67 -14.00 2.63
N VAL A 50 13.86 -13.40 2.79
CA VAL A 50 14.38 -13.00 4.11
C VAL A 50 13.54 -11.89 4.75
N MET A 51 12.85 -11.09 3.92
CA MET A 51 12.13 -9.90 4.34
C MET A 51 10.61 -10.16 4.42
N LYS A 52 10.12 -10.21 5.66
CA LYS A 52 8.68 -10.35 5.95
C LYS A 52 7.94 -9.06 5.62
N ALA A 53 6.97 -9.11 4.71
CA ALA A 53 6.18 -7.98 4.27
C ALA A 53 5.49 -7.26 5.44
N TYR A 54 5.02 -7.98 6.47
CA TYR A 54 4.37 -7.36 7.64
C TYR A 54 5.31 -6.49 8.49
N LYS A 55 6.64 -6.65 8.33
CA LYS A 55 7.64 -5.82 9.03
C LYS A 55 8.00 -4.55 8.30
N LEU A 56 7.55 -4.39 7.05
CA LEU A 56 7.88 -3.23 6.25
C LEU A 56 7.16 -1.97 6.79
N PRO A 57 7.84 -0.81 6.78
CA PRO A 57 7.21 0.46 7.11
C PRO A 57 6.04 0.77 6.18
N ILE A 58 4.91 1.16 6.79
CA ILE A 58 3.70 1.56 6.06
C ILE A 58 3.74 3.06 5.81
N LYS A 59 3.81 3.44 4.53
CA LYS A 59 3.81 4.82 4.03
C LYS A 59 2.44 5.20 3.49
N ARG A 60 2.03 6.43 3.78
CA ARG A 60 0.79 7.05 3.29
C ARG A 60 1.14 8.18 2.35
N LEU A 61 0.50 8.17 1.19
CA LEU A 61 0.81 9.07 0.10
C LEU A 61 0.10 10.39 0.32
N LYS A 62 0.82 11.40 0.80
CA LYS A 62 0.24 12.74 1.04
C LYS A 62 -0.17 13.46 -0.25
N TRP A 63 0.35 13.01 -1.39
CA TRP A 63 0.12 13.60 -2.70
C TRP A 63 -1.03 12.97 -3.46
N LEU A 64 -1.51 11.80 -3.01
CA LEU A 64 -2.58 11.09 -3.68
C LEU A 64 -3.86 11.96 -3.62
N PRO A 65 -4.46 12.29 -4.77
CA PRO A 65 -5.70 13.05 -4.77
C PRO A 65 -6.82 12.31 -4.04
N VAL A 66 -7.49 13.03 -3.15
CA VAL A 66 -8.65 12.57 -2.39
C VAL A 66 -9.88 12.68 -3.30
N GLN A 67 -10.72 11.66 -3.31
CA GLN A 67 -11.99 11.70 -4.04
C GLN A 67 -13.06 12.45 -3.24
N GLU A 68 -14.10 12.93 -3.93
CA GLU A 68 -15.21 13.60 -3.28
C GLU A 68 -16.01 12.65 -2.37
N PRO A 69 -16.47 13.08 -1.18
CA PRO A 69 -17.32 12.25 -0.34
C PRO A 69 -18.61 11.83 -1.07
N GLY A 70 -18.90 10.53 -1.08
CA GLY A 70 -20.07 9.98 -1.76
C GLY A 70 -19.86 9.66 -3.25
N SER A 71 -18.64 9.83 -3.79
CA SER A 71 -18.30 9.28 -5.11
C SER A 71 -18.00 7.77 -5.03
N ASP A 72 -18.43 7.03 -6.05
CA ASP A 72 -18.19 5.59 -6.20
C ASP A 72 -17.04 5.28 -7.18
N ASP A 73 -15.95 6.05 -7.11
CA ASP A 73 -14.84 6.03 -8.07
C ASP A 73 -13.48 5.64 -7.47
N CYS A 74 -13.46 5.04 -6.27
CA CYS A 74 -12.23 4.64 -5.57
C CYS A 74 -11.35 3.66 -6.38
N GLY A 75 -11.98 2.81 -7.18
CA GLY A 75 -11.30 1.91 -8.12
C GLY A 75 -10.61 2.67 -9.26
N VAL A 76 -11.25 3.71 -9.80
CA VAL A 76 -10.68 4.57 -10.85
C VAL A 76 -9.53 5.40 -10.29
N HIS A 77 -9.68 5.99 -9.09
CA HIS A 77 -8.59 6.66 -8.39
C HIS A 77 -7.38 5.73 -8.24
N THR A 78 -7.61 4.51 -7.75
CA THR A 78 -6.55 3.53 -7.58
C THR A 78 -5.85 3.22 -8.90
N ALA A 79 -6.60 2.93 -9.97
CA ALA A 79 -6.04 2.60 -11.27
C ALA A 79 -5.28 3.78 -11.90
N LYS A 80 -5.82 5.00 -11.80
CA LYS A 80 -5.23 6.21 -12.39
C LYS A 80 -3.92 6.61 -11.73
N TYR A 81 -3.82 6.51 -10.41
CA TYR A 81 -2.65 6.97 -9.64
C TYR A 81 -1.66 5.85 -9.30
N PHE A 82 -1.88 4.65 -9.84
CA PHE A 82 -0.98 3.50 -9.70
C PHE A 82 -0.28 3.11 -11.00
N ASP A 83 -0.05 4.04 -11.92
CA ASP A 83 0.98 3.82 -12.92
C ASP A 83 2.33 3.68 -12.21
N PHE A 84 2.93 2.49 -12.24
CA PHE A 84 4.06 2.13 -11.38
C PHE A 84 5.30 2.99 -11.60
N GLU A 85 5.57 3.41 -12.84
CA GLU A 85 6.70 4.29 -13.15
C GLU A 85 6.45 5.68 -12.56
N GLN A 86 5.30 6.29 -12.87
CA GLN A 86 4.91 7.60 -12.34
C GLN A 86 4.83 7.59 -10.80
N PHE A 87 4.34 6.50 -10.22
CA PHE A 87 4.25 6.30 -8.78
C PHE A 87 5.63 6.36 -8.12
N ASN A 88 6.59 5.59 -8.66
CA ASN A 88 7.96 5.57 -8.15
C ASN A 88 8.66 6.91 -8.36
N GLU A 89 8.43 7.58 -9.50
CA GLU A 89 8.95 8.93 -9.76
C GLU A 89 8.40 9.95 -8.76
N GLN A 90 7.10 9.92 -8.47
CA GLN A 90 6.48 10.84 -7.51
C GLN A 90 6.96 10.61 -6.07
N GLU A 91 7.22 9.36 -5.69
CA GLU A 91 7.82 9.05 -4.38
C GLU A 91 9.32 9.41 -4.33
N ALA A 92 10.07 9.20 -5.41
CA ALA A 92 11.48 9.56 -5.50
C ALA A 92 11.69 11.09 -5.49
N ALA A 93 10.79 11.85 -6.14
CA ALA A 93 10.85 13.31 -6.21
C ALA A 93 10.47 14.02 -4.90
N LYS A 94 10.02 13.29 -3.88
CA LYS A 94 9.61 13.83 -2.56
C LYS A 94 10.63 13.55 -1.44
N VAL A 95 11.83 13.07 -1.80
CA VAL A 95 12.97 12.86 -0.89
C VAL A 95 13.86 14.10 -0.87
#